data_AF-A0A2E1ERP6-F1
#
_entry.id   AF-A0A2E1ERP6-F1
#
_cell.length_a   1.000
_cell.length_b   1.000
_cell.length_c   1.000
_cell.angle_alpha   90.00
_cell.angle_beta   90.00
_cell.angle_gamma   90.00
#
_symmetry.space_group_name_H-M   'P 1'
#
loop_
_entity.id
_entity.type
_entity.pdbx_description
1 polymer ?
#
loop_
_entity_poly.entity_id
_entity_poly.type
_entity_poly.pdbx_seq_one_letter_code
_entity_poly.pdbx_strand_id
1 'polypeptide(L)'
;MNTEELSDLRYKIRHSTAHVMADVVRTMYPNVKLAIGPPTEDGFYYDFLIDAPFSDDDLKKIEKQMKKIIARNLPFEYSEYSREDMLEINKDEPLKIEIIKEIPEGEPI
;
A
#
# COMPACT_ATOMS: atom_id res chain seq x y z
N MET A 1 15.52 15.94 -17.34
CA MET A 1 14.11 15.95 -16.94
C MET A 1 13.68 17.37 -16.66
N ASN A 2 12.49 17.75 -17.11
CA ASN A 2 11.88 19.02 -16.73
C ASN A 2 11.20 18.92 -15.35
N THR A 3 10.71 20.04 -14.83
CA THR A 3 10.09 20.11 -13.49
C THR A 3 8.84 19.24 -13.36
N GLU A 4 8.05 19.13 -14.43
CA GLU A 4 6.81 18.34 -14.45
C GLU A 4 7.12 16.84 -14.40
N GLU A 5 8.08 16.37 -15.20
CA GLU A 5 8.59 15.00 -15.16
C GLU A 5 9.16 14.63 -13.78
N LEU A 6 9.88 15.55 -13.14
CA LEU A 6 10.41 15.34 -11.78
C LEU A 6 9.29 15.21 -10.74
N SER A 7 8.22 15.98 -10.90
CA SER A 7 7.05 15.92 -10.03
C SER A 7 6.34 14.57 -10.15
N ASP A 8 6.09 14.12 -11.39
CA ASP A 8 5.46 12.81 -11.65
C ASP A 8 6.30 11.64 -11.11
N LEU A 9 7.63 11.65 -11.31
CA LEU A 9 8.49 10.61 -10.74
C LEU A 9 8.46 10.61 -9.22
N ARG A 10 8.47 11.78 -8.57
CA ARG A 10 8.37 11.86 -7.10
C ARG A 10 7.04 11.33 -6.61
N TYR A 11 5.95 11.67 -7.29
CA TYR A 11 4.61 11.18 -6.97
C TYR A 11 4.55 9.65 -7.02
N LYS A 12 5.06 9.04 -8.10
CA LYS A 12 5.15 7.58 -8.25
C LYS A 12 6.01 6.93 -7.17
N ILE A 13 7.21 7.46 -6.90
CA ILE A 13 8.10 6.94 -5.86
C ILE A 13 7.43 6.99 -4.48
N ARG A 14 6.74 8.08 -4.15
CA ARG A 14 6.02 8.23 -2.87
C ARG A 14 4.89 7.21 -2.74
N HIS A 15 4.11 7.00 -3.81
CA HIS A 15 3.07 5.98 -3.83
C HIS A 15 3.66 4.57 -3.64
N SER A 16 4.70 4.21 -4.39
CA SER A 16 5.39 2.93 -4.23
C SER A 16 5.96 2.77 -2.81
N THR A 17 6.45 3.85 -2.19
CA THR A 17 6.96 3.81 -0.81
C THR A 17 5.83 3.57 0.20
N ALA A 18 4.63 4.12 -0.03
CA ALA A 18 3.44 3.80 0.76
C ALA A 18 3.10 2.31 0.71
N HIS A 19 3.20 1.67 -0.48
CA HIS A 19 3.01 0.22 -0.60
C HIS A 19 4.06 -0.59 0.15
N VAL A 20 5.33 -0.19 0.10
CA VAL A 20 6.39 -0.84 0.90
C VAL A 20 6.09 -0.76 2.40
N MET A 21 5.57 0.38 2.87
CA MET A 21 5.17 0.52 4.27
C MET A 21 4.02 -0.43 4.61
N ALA A 22 3.00 -0.52 3.76
CA ALA A 22 1.88 -1.42 3.97
C ALA A 22 2.30 -2.90 4.01
N ASP A 23 3.19 -3.33 3.12
CA ASP A 23 3.73 -4.71 3.10
C ASP A 23 4.47 -5.04 4.41
N VAL A 24 5.36 -4.13 4.84
CA VAL A 24 6.12 -4.28 6.09
C VAL A 24 5.19 -4.30 7.31
N VAL A 25 4.24 -3.37 7.40
CA VAL A 25 3.31 -3.28 8.53
C VAL A 25 2.43 -4.53 8.59
N ARG A 26 1.88 -5.00 7.46
CA ARG A 26 1.09 -6.24 7.41
C ARG A 26 1.90 -7.47 7.81
N THR A 27 3.18 -7.50 7.44
CA THR A 27 4.10 -8.59 7.85
C THR A 27 4.38 -8.57 9.36
N MET A 28 4.57 -7.38 9.94
CA MET A 28 4.88 -7.22 11.37
C MET A 28 3.64 -7.35 12.28
N TYR A 29 2.48 -6.94 11.78
CA TYR A 29 1.21 -6.88 12.51
C TYR A 29 0.13 -7.61 11.72
N PRO A 30 0.05 -8.96 11.80
CA PRO A 30 -0.80 -9.76 10.92
C PRO A 30 -2.30 -9.43 10.95
N ASN A 31 -2.78 -8.85 12.06
CA ASN A 31 -4.19 -8.49 12.25
C ASN A 31 -4.53 -7.07 11.78
N VAL A 32 -3.54 -6.29 11.32
CA VAL A 32 -3.76 -4.92 10.84
C VAL A 32 -4.64 -4.92 9.60
N LYS A 33 -5.57 -3.97 9.52
CA LYS A 33 -6.39 -3.74 8.32
C LYS A 33 -5.93 -2.47 7.61
N LEU A 34 -5.78 -2.56 6.29
CA LEU A 34 -5.29 -1.48 5.44
C LEU A 34 -6.46 -0.71 4.85
N ALA A 35 -6.47 0.62 5.00
CA ALA A 35 -7.45 1.49 4.35
C ALA A 35 -6.84 2.15 3.09
N ILE A 36 -6.43 3.41 3.19
CA ILE A 36 -5.88 4.21 2.08
C ILE A 36 -4.45 4.64 2.35
N GLY A 37 -3.65 4.82 1.30
CA GLY A 37 -2.27 5.29 1.43
C GLY A 37 -1.78 6.12 0.25
N PRO A 38 -2.33 7.32 0.04
CA PRO A 38 -1.97 8.14 -1.12
C PRO A 38 -0.61 8.84 -0.91
N PRO A 39 0.12 9.11 -2.01
CA PRO A 39 1.19 10.08 -1.98
C PRO A 39 0.65 11.50 -1.72
N THR A 40 1.49 12.35 -1.15
CA THR A 40 1.22 13.78 -0.93
C THR A 40 2.28 14.64 -1.62
N GLU A 41 2.09 15.97 -1.57
CA GLU A 41 3.06 16.92 -2.13
C GLU A 41 4.45 16.81 -1.49
N ASP A 42 4.52 16.40 -0.22
CA ASP A 42 5.78 16.32 0.54
C ASP A 42 6.19 14.89 0.92
N GLY A 43 5.30 13.91 0.80
CA GLY A 43 5.57 12.54 1.20
C GLY A 43 4.45 11.58 0.84
N PHE A 44 3.98 10.82 1.82
CA PHE A 44 2.84 9.92 1.73
C PHE A 44 2.35 9.65 3.15
N TYR A 45 1.15 9.10 3.27
CA TYR A 45 0.68 8.52 4.52
C TYR A 45 0.00 7.18 4.23
N TYR A 46 -0.34 6.44 5.28
CA TYR A 46 -1.16 5.24 5.16
C TYR A 46 -2.01 5.08 6.42
N ASP A 47 -3.30 4.84 6.24
CA ASP A 47 -4.26 4.61 7.31
C ASP A 47 -4.32 3.12 7.65
N PHE A 48 -4.05 2.82 8.92
CA PHE A 48 -4.07 1.47 9.47
C PHE A 48 -5.13 1.39 10.57
N LEU A 49 -6.04 0.41 10.45
CA LEU A 49 -6.90 0.01 11.55
C LEU A 49 -6.16 -1.05 12.37
N ILE A 50 -5.82 -0.69 13.60
CA ILE A 50 -5.02 -1.49 14.54
C ILE A 50 -5.54 -1.29 15.97
N ASP A 51 -5.42 -2.32 16.80
CA ASP A 51 -5.89 -2.27 18.19
C ASP A 51 -5.11 -1.27 19.06
N ALA A 52 -3.80 -1.17 18.83
CA ALA A 52 -2.90 -0.28 19.56
C ALA A 52 -2.16 0.63 18.57
N PRO A 53 -2.20 1.97 18.76
CA PRO A 53 -1.43 2.89 17.93
C PRO A 53 0.07 2.61 17.97
N PHE A 54 0.75 2.87 16.86
CA PHE A 54 2.21 2.72 16.80
C PHE A 54 2.91 3.70 17.76
N SER A 55 3.88 3.20 18.50
CA SER A 55 4.82 4.04 19.25
C SER A 55 5.95 4.53 18.35
N ASP A 56 6.69 5.56 18.80
CA ASP A 56 7.89 6.04 18.09
C ASP A 56 8.93 4.93 17.84
N ASP A 57 9.04 3.96 18.76
CA ASP A 57 9.95 2.83 18.61
C ASP A 57 9.44 1.81 17.59
N ASP A 58 8.13 1.67 17.42
CA ASP A 58 7.55 0.86 16.35
C ASP A 58 7.80 1.51 14.99
N LEU A 59 7.65 2.84 14.89
CA LEU A 59 7.96 3.58 13.67
C LEU A 59 9.43 3.39 13.24
N LYS A 60 10.39 3.43 14.19
CA LYS A 60 11.81 3.12 13.91
C LYS A 60 12.01 1.69 13.40
N LYS A 61 11.29 0.70 13.96
CA LYS A 61 11.37 -0.70 13.51
C LYS A 61 10.79 -0.86 12.11
N ILE A 62 9.63 -0.24 11.84
CA ILE A 62 8.97 -0.23 10.55
C ILE A 62 9.92 0.36 9.50
N GLU A 63 10.49 1.54 9.74
CA GLU A 63 11.44 2.19 8.81
C GLU A 63 12.65 1.28 8.52
N LYS A 64 13.21 0.64 9.56
CA LYS A 64 14.33 -0.30 9.39
C LYS A 64 13.96 -1.50 8.52
N GLN A 65 12.74 -2.03 8.65
CA GLN A 65 12.29 -3.14 7.81
C GLN A 65 11.97 -2.68 6.38
N MET A 66 11.39 -1.49 6.20
CA MET A 66 11.19 -0.88 4.87
C MET A 66 12.51 -0.78 4.11
N LYS A 67 13.57 -0.26 4.76
CA LYS A 67 14.91 -0.17 4.14
C LYS A 67 15.44 -1.55 3.72
N LYS A 68 15.20 -2.60 4.50
CA LYS A 68 15.60 -3.98 4.15
C LYS A 68 14.82 -4.52 2.96
N ILE A 69 13.50 -4.29 2.91
CA ILE A 69 12.66 -4.72 1.78
C ILE A 69 13.08 -4.01 0.49
N ILE A 70 13.31 -2.70 0.55
CA ILE A 70 13.81 -1.91 -0.58
C ILE A 70 15.15 -2.45 -1.08
N ALA A 71 16.07 -2.77 -0.15
CA ALA A 71 17.39 -3.31 -0.50
C ALA A 71 17.34 -4.70 -1.19
N ARG A 72 16.24 -5.45 -1.05
CA ARG A 72 16.04 -6.72 -1.76
C ARG A 72 15.75 -6.51 -3.25
N ASN A 73 15.42 -5.29 -3.68
CA ASN A 73 15.14 -4.94 -5.07
C ASN A 73 14.13 -5.91 -5.73
N LEU A 74 13.05 -6.20 -5.01
CA LEU A 74 11.98 -7.06 -5.52
C LEU A 74 11.26 -6.37 -6.68
N PRO A 75 10.89 -7.10 -7.75
CA PRO A 75 10.11 -6.52 -8.84
C PRO A 75 8.69 -6.19 -8.36
N PHE A 76 8.14 -5.08 -8.86
CA PHE A 76 6.70 -4.85 -8.84
C PHE A 76 6.11 -5.56 -10.06
N GLU A 77 5.21 -6.51 -9.83
CA GLU A 77 4.49 -7.21 -10.88
C GLU A 77 3.06 -6.67 -10.94
N TYR A 78 2.67 -6.20 -12.12
CA TYR A 78 1.30 -5.77 -12.39
C TYR A 78 0.54 -6.94 -13.01
N SER A 79 -0.63 -7.22 -12.46
CA SER A 79 -1.54 -8.25 -12.93
C SER A 79 -2.95 -7.69 -12.88
N GLU A 80 -3.72 -7.97 -13.93
CA GLU A 80 -5.16 -7.71 -13.97
C GLU A 80 -5.90 -8.99 -13.59
N TYR A 81 -6.98 -8.85 -12.84
CA TYR A 81 -7.80 -9.92 -12.34
C TYR A 81 -9.26 -9.67 -12.66
N SER A 82 -10.02 -10.76 -12.72
CA SER A 82 -11.47 -10.66 -12.73
C SER A 82 -11.97 -10.17 -11.36
N ARG A 83 -13.14 -9.54 -11.35
CA ARG A 83 -13.78 -9.10 -10.10
C ARG A 83 -14.08 -10.28 -9.19
N GLU A 84 -14.53 -11.39 -9.77
CA GLU A 84 -14.84 -12.62 -9.07
C GLU A 84 -13.62 -13.17 -8.34
N ASP A 85 -12.47 -13.24 -9.03
CA ASP A 85 -11.21 -13.70 -8.43
C ASP A 85 -10.79 -12.81 -7.27
N MET A 86 -10.88 -11.48 -7.44
CA MET A 86 -10.47 -10.54 -6.40
C MET A 86 -11.39 -10.52 -5.18
N LEU A 87 -12.69 -10.74 -5.37
CA LEU A 87 -13.64 -10.93 -4.26
C LEU A 87 -13.33 -12.20 -3.46
N GLU A 88 -12.95 -13.30 -4.11
CA GLU A 88 -12.58 -14.54 -3.43
C GLU A 88 -11.22 -14.41 -2.70
N ILE A 89 -10.22 -13.80 -3.34
CA ILE A 89 -8.90 -13.55 -2.73
C ILE A 89 -9.02 -12.69 -1.46
N ASN A 90 -9.92 -11.71 -1.47
CA ASN A 90 -10.08 -10.73 -0.39
C ASN A 90 -11.28 -11.02 0.53
N LYS A 91 -11.82 -12.24 0.54
CA LYS A 91 -13.03 -12.59 1.31
C LYS A 91 -12.98 -12.27 2.81
N ASP A 92 -11.77 -12.26 3.38
CA ASP A 92 -11.51 -11.97 4.80
C ASP A 92 -11.11 -10.49 5.07
N GLU A 93 -11.15 -9.65 4.03
CA GLU A 93 -10.79 -8.22 4.05
C GLU A 93 -12.01 -7.34 3.70
N PRO A 94 -12.94 -7.10 4.65
CA PRO A 94 -14.23 -6.48 4.36
C PRO A 94 -14.10 -5.09 3.72
N LEU A 95 -13.14 -4.27 4.15
CA LEU A 95 -12.88 -2.95 3.57
C LEU A 95 -12.43 -3.03 2.10
N LYS A 96 -11.68 -4.07 1.73
CA LYS A 96 -11.25 -4.27 0.33
C LYS A 96 -12.41 -4.71 -0.55
N ILE A 97 -13.30 -5.54 -0.02
CA ILE A 97 -14.51 -5.98 -0.73
C ILE A 97 -15.39 -4.77 -1.07
N GLU A 98 -15.55 -3.81 -0.16
CA GLU A 98 -16.32 -2.58 -0.41
C GLU A 98 -15.70 -1.78 -1.56
N ILE A 99 -14.39 -1.54 -1.53
CA ILE A 99 -13.66 -0.83 -2.59
C ILE A 99 -13.81 -1.55 -3.95
N ILE A 100 -13.64 -2.87 -3.97
CA ILE A 100 -13.77 -3.67 -5.20
C ILE A 100 -15.17 -3.51 -5.82
N LYS A 101 -16.21 -3.48 -4.98
CA LYS A 101 -17.60 -3.32 -5.45
C LYS A 101 -17.89 -1.95 -6.05
N GLU A 102 -17.15 -0.92 -5.64
CA GLU A 102 -17.31 0.45 -6.17
C GLU A 102 -16.63 0.67 -7.53
N ILE A 103 -15.70 -0.21 -7.93
CA ILE A 103 -15.10 -0.17 -9.26
C ILE A 103 -16.22 -0.42 -10.30
N PRO A 104 -16.30 0.30 -11.42
CA PRO A 104 -17.31 0.05 -12.46
C PRO A 104 -17.26 -1.36 -13.05
N GLU A 105 -18.41 -1.92 -13.46
CA GLU A 105 -18.47 -3.23 -14.12
C GLU A 105 -17.75 -3.19 -15.48
N GLY A 106 -16.99 -4.25 -15.77
CA GLY A 106 -16.21 -4.38 -17.02
C GLY A 106 -14.82 -3.75 -17.00
N GLU A 107 -14.46 -3.00 -15.94
CA GLU A 107 -13.09 -2.53 -15.72
C GLU A 107 -12.22 -3.67 -15.13
N PRO A 108 -10.98 -3.84 -15.61
CA PRO A 108 -10.02 -4.76 -14.98
C PRO A 108 -9.66 -4.28 -13.57
N ILE A 109 -9.38 -5.25 -12.68
CA ILE A 109 -8.98 -5.00 -11.27
C ILE A 109 -7.52 -5.38 -11.05
#